data_AF-A0A423T1A4-F1
#
_entry.id   AF-A0A423T1A4-F1
#
_cell.length_a   1.000
_cell.length_b   1.000
_cell.length_c   1.000
_cell.angle_alpha   90.00
_cell.angle_beta   90.00
_cell.angle_gamma   90.00
#
_symmetry.space_group_name_H-M   'P 1'
#
loop_
_entity.id
_entity.type
_entity.pdbx_description
1 polymer ?
#
loop_
_entity_poly.entity_id
_entity_poly.type
_entity_poly.pdbx_seq_one_letter_code
_entity_poly.pdbx_strand_id
1 'polypeptide(L)' 'MNGVCVRWRGCLDLERLDGVGCLEFDEDAARLEDAILRDELEKYKAKLREFEDKQRPFKLCERGGSR' A
#
# COMPACT_ATOMS: atom_id res chain seq x y z
N MET A 1 -7.33 8.15 7.66
CA MET A 1 -8.80 8.00 7.50
C MET A 1 -9.12 7.71 6.05
N ASN A 2 -9.82 6.60 5.74
CA ASN A 2 -10.13 6.18 4.36
C ASN A 2 -8.92 6.17 3.40
N GLY A 3 -7.74 5.78 3.90
CA GLY A 3 -6.49 5.79 3.12
C GLY A 3 -5.76 7.14 3.05
N VAL A 4 -6.25 8.19 3.72
CA VAL A 4 -5.59 9.50 3.81
C VAL A 4 -4.93 9.67 5.18
N CYS A 5 -3.63 9.94 5.24
CA CYS A 5 -2.97 10.30 6.49
C CYS A 5 -3.47 11.67 6.98
N VAL A 6 -4.05 11.69 8.18
CA VAL A 6 -4.52 12.91 8.81
C VAL A 6 -4.09 12.92 10.27
N ARG A 7 -3.82 14.12 10.77
CA ARG A 7 -3.53 14.40 12.16
C ARG A 7 -4.72 15.10 12.78
N TRP A 8 -5.28 14.52 13.83
CA TRP A 8 -6.33 15.18 14.60
C TRP A 8 -5.71 16.09 15.66
N ARG A 9 -6.20 17.32 15.73
CA ARG A 9 -5.85 18.28 16.77
C ARG A 9 -7.12 18.89 17.32
N GLY A 10 -7.22 18.96 18.64
CA GLY A 10 -8.35 19.58 19.28
C GLY A 10 -8.09 19.89 20.75
N CYS A 11 -8.96 20.70 21.31
CA CYS A 11 -9.06 20.92 22.74
C CYS A 11 -10.34 20.31 23.27
N LEU A 12 -10.28 19.81 24.50
CA LEU A 12 -11.42 19.30 25.24
C LEU A 12 -11.49 20.03 26.58
N ASP A 13 -12.63 20.62 26.86
CA ASP A 13 -13.02 21.11 28.17
C ASP A 13 -13.36 19.91 29.07
N LEU A 14 -12.65 19.76 30.19
CA LEU A 14 -12.78 18.61 31.09
C LEU A 14 -13.99 18.71 32.03
N GLU A 15 -14.57 19.89 32.23
CA GLU A 15 -15.73 20.09 33.09
C GLU A 15 -17.03 19.95 32.31
N ARG A 16 -17.08 20.54 31.11
CA ARG A 16 -18.26 20.48 30.22
C ARG A 16 -18.24 19.29 29.28
N LEU A 17 -17.11 18.60 29.19
CA LEU A 17 -16.87 17.48 28.26
C LEU A 17 -17.20 17.85 26.80
N ASP A 18 -17.06 19.12 26.46
CA ASP A 18 -17.17 19.63 25.09
C ASP A 18 -15.79 20.01 24.58
N GLY A 19 -15.65 20.14 23.27
CA GLY A 19 -14.39 20.49 22.68
C GLY A 19 -14.52 20.72 21.20
N VAL A 20 -13.50 21.34 20.63
CA VAL A 20 -13.39 21.53 19.19
C VAL A 20 -12.13 20.83 18.70
N GLY A 21 -12.23 20.19 17.55
CA GLY A 21 -11.08 19.59 16.90
C GLY A 21 -11.21 19.70 15.39
N CYS A 22 -10.06 19.79 14.73
CA CYS A 22 -9.92 19.77 13.29
C CYS A 22 -9.01 18.61 12.86
N LEU A 23 -9.19 18.21 11.60
CA LEU A 23 -8.29 17.27 10.94
C LEU A 23 -7.37 18.05 10.01
N GLU A 24 -6.07 17.84 10.17
CA GLU A 24 -5.03 18.39 9.30
C GLU A 24 -4.45 17.26 8.46
N PHE A 25 -4.07 17.57 7.22
CA PHE A 25 -3.37 16.59 6.38
C PHE A 25 -1.94 16.40 6.89
N ASP A 26 -1.51 15.15 7.02
CA ASP A 26 -0.16 14.83 7.48
C ASP A 26 0.70 14.40 6.28
N GLU A 27 1.36 15.36 5.64
CA GLU A 27 2.21 15.13 4.47
C GLU A 27 3.39 14.19 4.76
N ASP A 28 3.95 14.26 5.97
CA ASP A 28 5.10 13.45 6.35
C ASP A 28 4.71 11.98 6.50
N ALA A 29 3.63 11.73 7.24
CA ALA A 29 3.08 10.39 7.37
C ALA A 29 2.62 9.84 6.01
N ALA A 30 1.96 10.66 5.19
CA ALA A 30 1.51 10.27 3.86
C ALA A 30 2.68 9.83 2.97
N ARG A 31 3.81 10.58 2.97
CA ARG A 31 5.00 10.22 2.19
C ARG A 31 5.66 8.95 2.68
N LEU A 32 5.73 8.75 3.99
CA LEU A 32 6.31 7.54 4.58
C LEU A 32 5.46 6.31 4.20
N GLU A 33 4.14 6.40 4.35
CA GLU A 33 3.23 5.32 3.98
C GLU A 33 3.28 5.03 2.47
N ASP A 34 3.32 6.06 1.60
CA ASP A 34 3.43 5.88 0.15
C ASP A 34 4.75 5.19 -0.24
N ALA A 35 5.86 5.51 0.44
CA ALA A 35 7.14 4.86 0.21
C ALA A 35 7.12 3.37 0.61
N ILE A 36 6.53 3.05 1.77
CA ILE A 36 6.39 1.67 2.25
C ILE A 36 5.50 0.86 1.29
N LEU A 37 4.35 1.42 0.91
CA LEU A 37 3.41 0.79 -0.01
C LEU A 37 4.07 0.51 -1.36
N ARG A 38 4.83 1.46 -1.91
CA ARG A 38 5.55 1.28 -3.18
C ARG A 38 6.57 0.15 -3.13
N ASP A 39 7.33 0.06 -2.04
CA ASP A 39 8.34 -1.00 -1.85
C ASP A 39 7.70 -2.39 -1.78
N GLU A 40 6.59 -2.54 -1.05
CA GLU A 40 5.83 -3.79 -1.02
C GLU A 40 5.26 -4.16 -2.40
N LEU A 41 4.73 -3.17 -3.12
CA LEU A 41 4.18 -3.36 -4.46
C LEU A 41 5.26 -3.80 -5.46
N GLU A 42 6.46 -3.23 -5.34
CA GLU A 42 7.60 -3.60 -6.17
C GLU A 42 8.06 -5.04 -5.90
N LYS A 43 8.20 -5.42 -4.63
CA LYS A 43 8.51 -6.80 -4.23
C LYS A 43 7.47 -7.80 -4.74
N TYR A 44 6.19 -7.42 -4.69
CA TYR A 44 5.11 -8.27 -5.19
C TYR A 44 5.15 -8.40 -6.72
N LYS A 45 5.37 -7.29 -7.44
CA LYS A 45 5.55 -7.28 -8.91
C LYS A 45 6.75 -8.12 -9.36
N ALA A 46 7.86 -8.08 -8.62
CA ALA A 46 9.05 -8.88 -8.91
C ALA A 46 8.74 -10.38 -8.80
N LYS A 47 8.09 -10.82 -7.71
CA LYS A 47 7.67 -12.22 -7.52
C LYS A 47 6.69 -12.69 -8.59
N LEU A 48 5.75 -11.85 -8.99
CA LEU A 48 4.81 -12.15 -10.07
C LEU A 48 5.54 -12.40 -11.39
N ARG A 49 6.51 -11.53 -11.73
CA ARG A 49 7.34 -11.69 -12.93
C ARG A 49 8.14 -12.99 -12.93
N GLU A 50 8.79 -13.31 -11.80
CA GLU A 50 9.52 -14.58 -11.67
C GLU A 50 8.61 -15.80 -11.85
N PHE A 51 7.35 -15.70 -11.40
CA PHE A 51 6.38 -16.76 -11.55
C PHE A 51 5.94 -16.92 -13.02
N GLU A 52 5.66 -15.81 -13.71
CA GLU A 52 5.33 -15.81 -15.15
C GLU A 52 6.48 -16.37 -16.00
N ASP A 53 7.72 -15.97 -15.71
CA ASP A 53 8.90 -16.45 -16.42
C ASP A 53 9.16 -17.94 -16.18
N LYS A 54 8.79 -18.49 -15.02
CA LYS A 54 8.83 -19.95 -14.76
C LYS A 54 7.70 -20.72 -15.43
N GLN A 55 6.53 -20.10 -15.65
CA GLN A 55 5.43 -20.73 -16.39
C GLN A 55 5.65 -20.76 -17.90
N ARG A 56 6.37 -19.77 -18.47
CA ARG A 56 6.71 -19.73 -19.91
C ARG A 56 7.44 -20.97 -20.45
N PRO A 57 8.51 -21.50 -19.82
CA PRO A 57 9.19 -22.71 -20.31
C PRO A 57 8.31 -23.96 -20.20
N PHE A 58 7.39 -24.01 -19.24
CA PHE A 58 6.42 -25.12 -19.12
C PHE A 58 5.45 -25.15 -20.30
N LYS A 59 4.92 -23.98 -20.73
CA LYS A 59 3.97 -23.87 -21.86
C LYS A 59 4.59 -23.97 -23.26
N LEU A 60 5.92 -23.81 -23.36
CA LEU A 60 6.68 -24.04 -24.60
C LEU A 60 7.02 -25.53 -24.77
N CYS A 61 7.31 -26.24 -23.67
CA CYS A 61 7.58 -27.68 -23.70
C CYS A 61 6.33 -28.50 -24.09
N GLU A 62 5.16 -28.18 -23.54
CA GLU A 62 3.90 -28.89 -23.86
C GLU A 62 3.44 -28.74 -25.33
N ARG A 63 3.91 -27.71 -26.05
CA ARG A 63 3.62 -27.53 -27.48
C ARG A 63 4.70 -28.06 -28.42
N GLY A 64 5.85 -28.48 -27.91
CA GLY A 64 6.97 -29.03 -28.68
C GLY A 64 7.02 -30.56 -28.75
N GLY A 65 6.21 -31.27 -27.95
CA GLY A 65 6.24 -32.74 -27.81
C GLY A 65 5.34 -33.54 -28.76
N SER A 66 4.81 -32.94 -29.83
CA SER A 66 4.12 -33.67 -30.89
C SER A 66 4.82 -33.44 -32.22
N ARG A 67 5.88 -34.20 -32.46
CA ARG A 67 6.34 -34.67 -33.77
C ARG A 67 7.25 -35.86 -33.59
#